data_AF-A0A6J5F809-F1
#
_entry.id   AF-A0A6J5F809-F1
#
_cell.length_a   1.000
_cell.length_b   1.000
_cell.length_c   1.000
_cell.angle_alpha   90.00
_cell.angle_beta   90.00
_cell.angle_gamma   90.00
#
_symmetry.space_group_name_H-M   'P 1'
#
loop_
_entity.id
_entity.type
_entity.pdbx_description
1 polymer ?
#
loop_
_entity_poly.entity_id
_entity_poly.type
_entity_poly.pdbx_seq_one_letter_code
_entity_poly.pdbx_strand_id
1 'polypeptide(L)'
;MALRTFTHVTCPRGHQGSIVESTYHDSRSHWYLATLRGLLHNGRYDGLDVLFSETTPSCPACGRSLGPEHMTGHEHRTLNAVAVV
;
A
#
# COMPACT_ATOMS: atom_id res chain seq x y z
N MET A 1 -14.88 11.16 -5.39
CA MET A 1 -13.65 10.86 -6.16
C MET A 1 -12.91 9.74 -5.46
N ALA A 2 -12.50 8.72 -6.21
CA ALA A 2 -11.69 7.63 -5.69
C ALA A 2 -10.24 7.86 -6.11
N LEU A 3 -9.32 7.83 -5.16
CA LEU A 3 -7.88 7.88 -5.40
C LEU A 3 -7.29 6.53 -5.02
N ARG A 4 -6.44 5.99 -5.88
CA ARG A 4 -5.60 4.83 -5.55
C ARG A 4 -4.15 5.24 -5.59
N THR A 5 -3.43 4.90 -4.54
CA THR A 5 -2.01 5.14 -4.41
C THR A 5 -1.31 3.79 -4.30
N PHE A 6 -0.29 3.59 -5.12
CA PHE A 6 0.51 2.37 -5.18
C PHE A 6 1.91 2.68 -4.69
N THR A 7 2.28 2.10 -3.56
CA THR A 7 3.64 2.15 -3.02
C THR A 7 4.32 0.83 -3.35
N HIS A 8 5.27 0.86 -4.29
CA HIS A 8 6.03 -0.31 -4.70
C HIS A 8 7.19 -0.55 -3.74
N VAL A 9 7.33 -1.79 -3.30
CA VAL A 9 8.35 -2.21 -2.32
C VAL A 9 9.11 -3.40 -2.89
N THR A 10 10.44 -3.32 -2.83
CA THR A 10 11.32 -4.41 -3.28
C THR A 10 12.12 -4.94 -2.09
N CYS A 11 11.96 -6.22 -1.80
CA CYS A 11 12.78 -6.93 -0.83
C CYS A 11 14.25 -6.95 -1.31
N PRO A 12 15.25 -6.89 -0.42
CA PRO A 12 16.66 -6.98 -0.80
C PRO A 12 17.05 -8.27 -1.55
N ARG A 13 16.18 -9.30 -1.50
CA ARG A 13 16.32 -10.55 -2.25
C ARG A 13 15.71 -10.49 -3.66
N GLY A 14 15.18 -9.34 -4.08
CA GLY A 14 14.60 -9.11 -5.42
C GLY A 14 13.09 -9.38 -5.52
N HIS A 15 12.44 -9.92 -4.50
CA HIS A 15 10.98 -10.09 -4.52
C HIS A 15 10.26 -8.73 -4.43
N GLN A 16 9.26 -8.51 -5.28
CA GLN A 16 8.54 -7.25 -5.37
C GLN A 16 7.09 -7.40 -4.92
N GLY A 17 6.55 -6.32 -4.38
CA GLY A 17 5.13 -6.21 -4.09
C GLY A 17 4.71 -4.74 -3.94
N SER A 18 3.46 -4.53 -3.60
CA SER A 18 2.91 -3.17 -3.47
C SER A 18 1.97 -3.07 -2.30
N ILE A 19 2.01 -1.90 -1.65
CA ILE A 19 0.94 -1.43 -0.77
C ILE A 19 0.01 -0.59 -1.62
N VAL A 20 -1.29 -0.90 -1.59
CA VAL A 20 -2.31 -0.23 -2.37
C VAL A 20 -3.25 0.47 -1.41
N GLU A 21 -3.12 1.79 -1.34
CA GLU A 21 -4.02 2.65 -0.60
C GLU A 21 -5.19 3.03 -1.52
N SER A 22 -6.40 2.86 -1.02
CA SER A 22 -7.63 3.28 -1.68
C SER A 22 -8.33 4.27 -0.77
N THR A 23 -8.41 5.51 -1.24
CA THR A 23 -9.09 6.61 -0.55
C THR A 23 -10.30 7.02 -1.36
N TYR A 24 -11.43 7.18 -0.70
CA TYR A 24 -12.63 7.68 -1.33
C TYR A 24 -13.16 8.85 -0.53
N HIS A 25 -13.26 9.96 -1.25
CA HIS A 25 -13.88 11.17 -0.75
C HIS A 25 -15.15 11.40 -1.54
N ASP A 26 -16.30 11.22 -0.89
CA ASP A 26 -17.56 11.81 -1.33
C ASP A 26 -18.11 12.70 -0.22
N SER A 27 -19.04 13.59 -0.60
CA SER A 27 -19.80 14.48 0.29
C SER A 27 -20.40 13.80 1.54
N ARG A 28 -20.60 12.48 1.53
CA ARG A 28 -21.22 11.73 2.63
C ARG A 28 -20.29 10.82 3.43
N SER A 29 -19.15 10.41 2.86
CA SER A 29 -18.30 9.39 3.47
C SER A 29 -16.83 9.59 3.12
N HIS A 30 -15.98 9.45 4.14
CA HIS A 30 -14.53 9.38 4.02
C HIS A 30 -14.13 7.95 4.38
N TRP A 31 -13.68 7.17 3.41
CA TRP A 31 -13.12 5.85 3.69
C TRP A 31 -11.70 5.73 3.15
N TYR A 32 -10.87 5.06 3.94
CA TYR A 32 -9.48 4.76 3.65
C TYR A 32 -9.27 3.26 3.88
N LEU A 33 -8.57 2.62 2.95
CA LEU A 33 -8.19 1.22 3.07
C LEU A 33 -6.81 1.01 2.43
N ALA A 34 -5.87 0.46 3.19
CA ALA A 34 -4.60 0.00 2.67
C ALA A 34 -4.58 -1.53 2.55
N THR A 35 -4.18 -2.04 1.40
CA THR A 35 -4.10 -3.49 1.13
C THR A 35 -2.73 -3.87 0.60
N LEU A 36 -2.31 -5.10 0.86
CA LEU A 36 -1.04 -5.63 0.36
C LEU A 36 -1.26 -6.49 -0.89
N ARG A 37 -0.43 -6.27 -1.91
CA ARG A 37 -0.39 -7.07 -3.14
C ARG A 37 0.98 -7.69 -3.32
N GLY A 38 1.04 -9.02 -3.28
CA GLY A 38 2.31 -9.76 -3.35
C GLY A 38 3.16 -9.64 -2.08
N LEU A 39 2.61 -9.13 -0.98
CA LEU A 39 3.25 -9.01 0.33
C LEU A 39 2.35 -9.66 1.39
N LEU A 40 2.89 -9.95 2.57
CA LEU A 40 2.13 -10.46 3.73
C LEU A 40 1.99 -9.39 4.82
N HIS A 41 0.89 -9.44 5.56
CA HIS A 41 0.56 -8.53 6.67
C HIS A 41 0.98 -9.14 8.02
N ASN A 42 2.23 -9.58 8.12
CA ASN A 42 2.76 -10.22 9.33
C ASN A 42 4.20 -9.79 9.65
N GLY A 43 4.62 -8.67 9.05
CA GLY A 43 5.89 -8.04 9.36
C GLY A 43 5.85 -7.35 10.72
N ARG A 44 6.92 -6.65 11.01
CA ARG A 44 7.05 -5.75 12.16
C ARG A 44 7.66 -4.45 11.69
N TYR A 45 7.02 -3.35 12.06
CA TYR A 45 7.49 -2.01 11.78
C TYR A 45 7.05 -1.08 12.92
N ASP A 46 8.01 -0.65 13.73
CA ASP A 46 7.80 0.24 14.88
C ASP A 46 8.16 1.70 14.56
N GLY A 47 8.28 2.04 13.27
CA GLY A 47 8.63 3.39 12.82
C GLY A 47 7.43 4.32 12.71
N LEU A 48 7.70 5.57 12.32
CA LEU A 48 6.69 6.64 12.26
C LEU A 48 5.85 6.66 10.98
N ASP A 49 6.24 5.89 9.96
CA ASP A 49 5.47 5.83 8.73
C ASP A 49 4.14 5.08 8.98
N VAL A 50 3.05 5.82 8.89
CA VAL A 50 1.70 5.31 9.18
C VAL A 50 1.33 4.17 8.23
N LEU A 51 1.68 4.28 6.95
CA LEU A 51 1.35 3.25 5.97
C LEU A 51 2.01 1.91 6.32
N PHE A 52 3.26 1.93 6.75
CA PHE A 52 4.02 0.72 7.09
C PHE A 52 3.70 0.20 8.48
N SER A 53 3.36 1.08 9.43
CA SER A 53 2.94 0.65 10.77
C SER A 53 1.53 0.05 10.75
N GLU A 54 0.63 0.56 9.91
CA GLU A 54 -0.68 -0.04 9.70
C GLU A 54 -0.59 -1.34 8.92
N THR A 55 0.13 -1.36 7.79
CA THR A 55 0.11 -2.52 6.89
C THR A 55 1.14 -3.60 7.20
N THR A 56 2.10 -3.34 8.11
CA THR A 56 3.16 -4.27 8.54
C THR A 56 3.66 -5.22 7.44
N PRO A 57 4.12 -4.71 6.29
CA PRO A 57 4.39 -5.56 5.14
C PRO A 57 5.60 -6.46 5.38
N SER A 58 5.53 -7.69 4.91
CA SER A 58 6.64 -8.63 4.90
C SER A 58 6.74 -9.36 3.56
N CYS A 59 7.95 -9.82 3.25
CA CYS A 59 8.21 -10.58 2.04
C CYS A 59 7.73 -12.04 2.21
N PRO A 60 6.83 -12.55 1.35
CA PRO A 60 6.36 -13.94 1.43
C PRO A 60 7.47 -14.97 1.18
N ALA A 61 8.50 -14.60 0.41
CA ALA A 61 9.57 -15.51 0.04
C ALA A 61 10.64 -15.69 1.14
N CYS A 62 10.85 -14.68 2.00
CA CYS A 62 11.91 -14.73 3.01
C CYS A 62 11.48 -14.36 4.42
N GLY A 63 10.20 -13.99 4.62
CA GLY A 63 9.64 -13.60 5.91
C GLY A 63 10.16 -12.27 6.47
N ARG A 64 11.01 -11.55 5.74
CA ARG A 64 11.60 -10.30 6.20
C ARG A 64 10.56 -9.18 6.21
N SER A 65 10.46 -8.45 7.32
CA SER A 65 9.71 -7.19 7.40
C SER A 65 10.26 -6.18 6.41
N LEU A 66 9.36 -5.46 5.76
CA LEU A 66 9.70 -4.40 4.82
C LEU A 66 9.27 -3.08 5.43
N GLY A 67 10.19 -2.12 5.50
CA GLY A 67 9.93 -0.73 5.87
C GLY A 67 10.03 0.24 4.68
N PRO A 68 9.81 1.55 4.89
CA PRO A 68 9.90 2.59 3.87
C PRO A 68 11.24 2.61 3.12
N GLU A 69 12.32 2.19 3.76
CA GLU A 69 13.65 2.05 3.15
C GLU A 69 13.72 1.04 2.00
N HIS A 70 12.69 0.20 1.85
CA HIS A 70 12.55 -0.77 0.77
C HIS A 70 11.64 -0.28 -0.37
N MET A 71 11.12 0.95 -0.29
CA MET A 71 10.31 1.53 -1.36
C MET A 71 11.15 1.73 -2.62
N THR A 72 10.60 1.35 -3.76
CA THR A 72 11.24 1.53 -5.07
C THR A 72 10.44 2.39 -6.02
N GLY A 73 9.22 2.79 -5.65
CA GLY A 73 8.40 3.68 -6.47
C GLY A 73 7.06 3.99 -5.82
N HIS A 74 6.42 5.05 -6.31
CA HIS A 74 5.13 5.51 -5.83
C HIS A 74 4.32 6.06 -7.00
N GLU A 75 3.09 5.57 -7.19
CA GLU A 75 2.19 5.98 -8.27
C GLU A 75 0.84 6.40 -7.72
N HIS A 76 0.28 7.50 -8.23
CA HIS A 76 -1.07 7.96 -7.92
C HIS A 76 -1.97 7.80 -9.14
N ARG A 77 -3.11 7.15 -8.93
CA ARG A 77 -4.14 6.94 -9.94
C ARG A 77 -5.48 7.44 -9.46
N THR A 78 -5.95 8.51 -10.08
CA THR A 78 -7.32 8.99 -9.90
C THR A 78 -8.28 8.09 -10.65
N LEU A 79 -9.26 7.53 -9.95
CA LEU A 79 -10.39 6.84 -10.53
C LEU A 79 -11.56 7.83 -10.59
N ASN A 80 -11.74 8.42 -11.78
CA ASN A 80 -12.97 9.13 -12.09
C ASN A 80 -14.07 8.07 -12.16
N ALA A 81 -15.09 8.21 -11.30
CA ALA A 81 -16.28 7.39 -11.38
C ALA A 81 -16.86 7.58 -12.79
N VAL A 82 -16.76 6.55 -13.62
CA VAL A 82 -17.54 6.49 -14.86
C VAL A 82 -18.99 6.55 -14.42
N ALA A 83 -19.69 7.62 -14.78
CA ALA A 83 -21.13 7.67 -14.68
C ALA A 83 -21.67 6.50 -15.50
N VAL A 84 -22.20 5.49 -14.81
CA VAL A 84 -23.04 4.48 -15.45
C VAL A 84 -24.34 5.20 -15.77
N VAL A 85 -24.49 5.61 -17.03
CA VAL A 85 -25.76 5.98 -17.66
C VAL A 85 -26.16 4.86 -18.61
#